data_AF-A0AA43GUP3-F1
#
_entry.id   AF-A0AA43GUP3-F1
#
_cell.length_a   1.000
_cell.length_b   1.000
_cell.length_c   1.000
_cell.angle_alpha   90.00
_cell.angle_beta   90.00
_cell.angle_gamma   90.00
#
_symmetry.space_group_name_H-M   'P 1'
#
loop_
_entity.id
_entity.type
_entity.pdbx_description
1 polymer ?
#
loop_
_entity_poly.entity_id
_entity_poly.type
_entity_poly.pdbx_seq_one_letter_code
_entity_poly.pdbx_strand_id
1 'polypeptide(L)'
;MSLSAYLGTRSLLCSENNGIWCVIIHDAGDKQPLLVAMNVGDKPVFDYSLKIPNKYGNFSSVEMLIATSGGLIQVVGKEMQIHLPGFTFILAKLLKPDCIHG
;
A
#
# COMPACT_ATOMS: atom_id res chain seq x y z
N MET A 1 -7.12 -30.17 7.62
CA MET A 1 -7.44 -28.75 7.33
C MET A 1 -6.11 -28.07 6.98
N SER A 2 -5.84 -27.88 5.69
CA SER A 2 -4.57 -27.31 5.22
C SER A 2 -4.71 -25.80 5.16
N LEU A 3 -3.91 -25.07 5.94
CA LEU A 3 -3.66 -23.65 5.65
C LEU A 3 -2.88 -23.61 4.34
N SER A 4 -3.58 -23.46 3.21
CA SER A 4 -2.91 -23.01 2.00
C SER A 4 -2.27 -21.67 2.33
N ALA A 5 -0.95 -21.64 2.45
CA ALA A 5 -0.20 -20.42 2.64
C ALA A 5 -0.64 -19.41 1.57
N TYR A 6 -1.11 -18.24 1.99
CA TYR A 6 -1.28 -17.11 1.08
C TYR A 6 0.13 -16.69 0.65
N LEU A 7 0.62 -17.22 -0.48
CA LEU A 7 2.00 -17.12 -1.00
C LEU A 7 2.36 -15.72 -1.56
N GLY A 8 1.79 -14.65 -1.04
CA GLY A 8 2.19 -13.30 -1.43
C GLY A 8 3.61 -12.99 -0.95
N THR A 9 4.51 -12.66 -1.88
CA THR A 9 5.83 -12.12 -1.58
C THR A 9 5.68 -10.74 -0.97
N ARG A 10 6.35 -10.51 0.16
CA ARG A 10 6.36 -9.22 0.87
C ARG A 10 7.65 -8.50 0.50
N SER A 11 7.53 -7.26 0.03
CA SER A 11 8.69 -6.41 -0.25
C SER A 11 8.55 -5.11 0.51
N LEU A 12 9.58 -4.76 1.27
CA LEU A 12 9.68 -3.45 1.92
C LEU A 12 9.89 -2.39 0.84
N LEU A 13 9.02 -1.38 0.82
CA LEU A 13 9.14 -0.22 -0.07
C LEU A 13 9.89 0.91 0.62
N CYS A 14 9.60 1.17 1.89
CA CYS A 14 10.31 2.13 2.72
C CYS A 14 10.21 1.76 4.20
N SER A 15 11.22 2.20 4.96
CA SER A 15 11.25 2.18 6.42
C SER A 15 11.99 3.42 6.88
N GLU A 16 11.27 4.38 7.44
CA GLU A 16 11.81 5.66 7.87
C GLU A 16 12.07 5.68 9.38
N ASN A 17 13.07 6.45 9.82
CA ASN A 17 13.45 6.55 11.24
C ASN A 17 12.33 7.10 12.15
N ASN A 18 11.33 7.77 11.57
CA ASN A 18 10.16 8.28 12.29
C ASN A 18 9.05 7.24 12.48
N GLY A 19 9.27 5.97 12.09
CA GLY A 19 8.33 4.88 12.32
C GLY A 19 7.39 4.60 11.15
N ILE A 20 7.60 5.18 9.96
CA ILE A 20 6.79 4.87 8.77
C ILE A 20 7.33 3.60 8.11
N TRP A 21 6.45 2.63 7.85
CA TRP A 21 6.76 1.37 7.18
C TRP A 21 5.75 1.15 6.06
N CYS A 22 6.22 1.05 4.81
CA CYS A 22 5.38 0.65 3.68
C CYS A 22 5.86 -0.67 3.08
N VAL A 23 4.94 -1.62 2.93
CA VAL A 23 5.20 -2.96 2.41
C VAL A 23 4.21 -3.25 1.29
N ILE A 24 4.71 -3.80 0.19
CA ILE A 24 3.86 -4.34 -0.87
C ILE A 24 3.82 -5.87 -0.76
N ILE A 25 2.61 -6.42 -0.86
CA ILE A 25 2.36 -7.85 -0.94
C ILE A 25 1.92 -8.16 -2.36
N HIS A 26 2.72 -8.93 -3.09
CA HIS A 26 2.52 -9.23 -4.51
C HIS A 26 2.74 -10.71 -4.79
N ASP A 27 2.22 -11.19 -5.91
CA ASP A 27 2.36 -12.58 -6.38
C ASP A 27 2.80 -12.53 -7.86
N ALA A 28 3.40 -13.60 -8.37
CA ALA A 28 3.84 -13.69 -9.75
C ALA A 28 2.67 -13.78 -10.76
N GLY A 29 1.43 -13.97 -10.29
CA GLY A 29 0.22 -13.98 -11.11
C GLY A 29 -0.43 -12.59 -11.29
N ASP A 30 -1.54 -12.56 -12.03
CA ASP A 30 -2.31 -11.32 -12.31
C ASP A 30 -3.11 -10.74 -11.14
N LYS A 31 -2.83 -11.20 -9.92
CA LYS A 31 -3.50 -10.68 -8.73
C LYS A 31 -3.07 -9.24 -8.48
N GLN A 32 -4.04 -8.40 -8.12
CA GLN A 32 -3.77 -7.04 -7.70
C GLN A 32 -2.97 -7.06 -6.38
N PRO A 33 -1.84 -6.34 -6.30
CA PRO A 33 -1.02 -6.33 -5.11
C PRO A 33 -1.71 -5.55 -3.99
N LEU A 34 -1.33 -5.87 -2.76
CA LEU A 34 -1.76 -5.14 -1.56
C LEU A 34 -0.66 -4.21 -1.09
N LEU A 35 -1.04 -3.02 -0.66
CA LEU A 35 -0.18 -2.07 0.04
C LEU A 35 -0.53 -2.10 1.52
N VAL A 36 0.50 -2.26 2.35
CA VAL A 36 0.44 -2.05 3.78
C VAL A 36 1.22 -0.77 4.09
N ALA A 37 0.60 0.17 4.80
CA ALA A 37 1.27 1.35 5.31
C ALA A 37 1.04 1.45 6.82
N MET A 38 2.10 1.62 7.57
CA MET A 38 2.06 1.66 9.03
C MET A 38 2.84 2.86 9.53
N ASN A 39 2.33 3.45 10.60
CA ASN A 39 3.09 4.36 11.45
C ASN A 39 3.19 3.71 12.83
N VAL A 40 4.37 3.19 13.17
CA VAL A 40 4.66 2.61 14.49
C VAL A 40 5.14 3.66 15.50
N GLY A 41 5.27 4.92 15.07
CA GLY A 41 5.54 6.06 15.92
C GLY A 41 4.27 6.72 16.46
N ASP A 42 4.46 7.64 17.39
CA ASP A 42 3.40 8.43 18.03
C ASP A 42 3.05 9.71 17.26
N LYS A 43 3.98 10.22 16.45
CA LYS A 43 3.79 11.44 15.66
C LYS A 43 3.00 11.17 14.37
N PRO A 44 1.97 11.98 14.08
CA PRO A 44 1.26 11.86 12.81
C PRO A 44 2.15 12.28 11.64
N VAL A 45 1.92 11.64 10.50
CA VAL A 45 2.56 11.95 9.23
C VAL A 45 1.46 12.29 8.24
N PHE A 46 1.51 13.52 7.76
CA PHE A 46 0.61 14.04 6.72
C PHE A 46 1.39 14.12 5.41
N ASP A 47 0.70 13.87 4.30
CA ASP A 47 1.24 14.04 2.94
C ASP A 47 2.52 13.24 2.65
N TYR A 48 2.62 12.01 3.18
CA TYR A 48 3.73 11.13 2.83
C TYR A 48 3.55 10.64 1.39
N SER A 49 4.45 11.07 0.51
CA SER A 49 4.45 10.62 -0.88
C SER A 49 5.27 9.34 -1.05
N LEU A 50 4.59 8.25 -1.43
CA LEU A 50 5.20 6.97 -1.73
C LEU A 50 5.12 6.68 -3.23
N LYS A 51 6.29 6.54 -3.87
CA LYS A 51 6.38 6.07 -5.24
C LYS A 51 6.53 4.55 -5.28
N ILE A 52 5.54 3.84 -5.84
CA ILE A 52 5.64 2.39 -6.03
C ILE A 52 6.56 2.11 -7.23
N PRO A 53 7.59 1.25 -7.08
CA PRO A 53 8.45 0.87 -8.20
C PRO A 53 7.67 0.21 -9.34
N ASN A 54 7.91 0.64 -10.59
CA ASN A 54 7.20 0.15 -11.78
C ASN A 54 7.22 -1.38 -11.95
N LYS A 55 8.21 -2.08 -11.37
CA LYS A 55 8.28 -3.56 -11.39
C LYS A 55 7.07 -4.24 -10.74
N TYR A 56 6.33 -3.52 -9.89
CA TYR A 56 5.10 -4.01 -9.27
C TYR A 56 3.84 -3.68 -10.09
N GLY A 57 3.97 -2.86 -11.12
CA GLY A 57 2.87 -2.38 -11.96
C GLY A 57 2.66 -0.88 -11.89
N ASN A 58 1.76 -0.40 -12.74
CA ASN A 58 1.22 0.96 -12.69
C ASN A 58 -0.20 0.88 -12.13
N PHE A 59 -0.54 1.82 -11.24
CA PHE A 59 -1.82 1.83 -10.54
C PHE A 59 -2.52 3.16 -10.76
N SER A 60 -3.83 3.09 -10.98
CA SER A 60 -4.67 4.28 -11.21
C SER A 60 -5.48 4.66 -9.98
N SER A 61 -5.75 3.70 -9.11
CA SER A 61 -6.55 3.88 -7.91
C SER A 61 -6.18 2.87 -6.84
N VAL A 62 -6.75 3.08 -5.66
CA VAL A 62 -6.54 2.26 -4.48
C VAL A 62 -7.90 1.99 -3.83
N GLU A 63 -8.13 0.74 -3.43
CA GLU A 63 -9.29 0.34 -2.64
C GLU A 63 -8.83 0.13 -1.19
N MET A 64 -9.31 0.97 -0.27
CA MET A 64 -9.02 0.82 1.15
C MET A 64 -9.76 -0.41 1.69
N LEU A 65 -9.01 -1.38 2.24
CA LEU A 65 -9.57 -2.60 2.83
C LEU A 65 -9.69 -2.49 4.35
N ILE A 66 -8.66 -1.96 5.00
CA ILE A 66 -8.60 -1.74 6.44
C ILE A 66 -7.87 -0.42 6.69
N ALA A 67 -8.38 0.40 7.59
CA ALA A 67 -7.67 1.55 8.17
C ALA A 67 -7.97 1.63 9.66
N THR A 68 -6.93 1.80 10.48
CA THR A 68 -7.10 2.22 11.87
C THR A 68 -6.95 3.73 11.99
N SER A 69 -7.38 4.30 13.12
CA SER A 69 -7.06 5.66 13.58
C SER A 69 -7.23 6.80 12.56
N GLY A 70 -8.08 6.65 11.53
CA GLY A 70 -8.30 7.67 10.50
C GLY A 70 -7.26 7.69 9.36
N GLY A 71 -6.47 6.63 9.19
CA GLY A 71 -5.51 6.51 8.10
C GLY A 71 -6.15 6.59 6.71
N LEU A 72 -5.46 7.25 5.77
CA LEU A 72 -5.93 7.44 4.40
C LEU A 72 -4.81 7.19 3.38
N ILE A 73 -5.16 6.58 2.25
CA ILE A 73 -4.30 6.49 1.05
C ILE A 73 -5.10 6.92 -0.16
N GLN A 74 -4.50 7.70 -1.03
CA GLN A 74 -5.05 8.04 -2.34
C GLN A 74 -3.95 8.10 -3.40
N VAL A 75 -4.32 7.85 -4.66
CA VAL A 75 -3.40 8.01 -5.79
C VAL A 75 -3.48 9.45 -6.27
N VAL A 76 -2.33 10.14 -6.33
CA VAL A 76 -2.21 11.49 -6.91
C VAL A 76 -1.13 11.44 -7.98
N GLY A 77 -1.53 11.50 -9.24
CA GLY A 77 -0.62 11.33 -10.37
C GLY A 77 -0.03 9.92 -10.41
N LYS A 78 1.28 9.78 -10.18
CA LYS A 78 2.00 8.49 -10.17
C LYS A 78 2.46 8.06 -8.77
N GLU A 79 2.01 8.77 -7.73
CA GLU A 79 2.44 8.56 -6.36
C GLU A 79 1.24 8.29 -5.45
N MET A 80 1.50 7.58 -4.37
CA MET A 80 0.52 7.34 -3.30
C MET A 80 0.71 8.43 -2.26
N GLN A 81 -0.33 9.23 -2.02
CA GLN A 81 -0.37 10.15 -0.89
C GLN A 81 -0.95 9.42 0.30
N ILE A 82 -0.18 9.37 1.39
CA ILE A 82 -0.50 8.59 2.58
C ILE A 82 -0.55 9.54 3.78
N HIS A 83 -1.66 9.46 4.51
CA HIS A 83 -1.82 10.10 5.81
C HIS A 83 -1.86 8.99 6.87
N LEU A 84 -0.88 9.01 7.77
CA LEU A 84 -0.76 8.07 8.88
C LEU A 84 -0.70 8.80 10.22
N PRO A 85 -1.82 8.90 10.95
CA PRO A 85 -1.79 9.28 12.36
C PRO A 85 -0.87 8.34 13.17
N GLY A 86 -0.50 8.74 14.39
CA GLY A 86 0.30 7.89 15.27
C GLY A 86 -0.36 6.51 15.47
N PHE A 87 0.44 5.45 15.47
CA PHE A 87 -0.01 4.06 15.62
C PHE A 87 -1.07 3.59 14.60
N THR A 88 -0.99 4.11 13.37
CA THR A 88 -1.92 3.76 12.30
C THR A 88 -1.45 2.55 11.50
N PHE A 89 -2.41 1.72 11.07
CA PHE A 89 -2.24 0.63 10.13
C PHE A 89 -3.26 0.79 8.99
N ILE A 90 -2.78 0.68 7.76
CA ILE A 90 -3.60 0.66 6.56
C ILE A 90 -3.27 -0.60 5.75
N LEU A 91 -4.31 -1.28 5.27
CA LEU A 91 -4.24 -2.28 4.21
C LEU A 91 -5.12 -1.82 3.06
N ALA A 92 -4.54 -1.77 1.86
CA ALA A 92 -5.24 -1.36 0.66
C ALA A 92 -4.90 -2.24 -0.53
N LYS A 93 -5.81 -2.37 -1.48
CA LYS A 93 -5.61 -3.07 -2.76
C LYS A 93 -5.25 -2.05 -3.85
N LEU A 94 -4.19 -2.33 -4.61
CA LEU A 94 -3.75 -1.45 -5.68
C LEU A 94 -4.41 -1.87 -7.01
N LEU A 95 -5.17 -0.95 -7.60
CA LEU A 95 -5.94 -1.24 -8.82
C LEU A 95 -5.16 -0.77 -10.05
N LYS A 96 -4.93 -1.69 -10.98
CA LYS A 96 -4.38 -1.38 -12.31
C LYS A 96 -5.38 -0.49 -13.08
N PRO A 97 -4.95 0.34 -14.03
CA PRO A 97 -5.86 1.03 -14.93
C PRO A 97 -6.76 0.02 -15.66
N ASP A 98 -8.02 0.38 -15.87
CA ASP A 98 -8.90 -0.42 -16.71
C ASP A 98 -8.31 -0.51 -18.12
N CYS A 99 -8.16 -1.72 -18.64
CA CYS A 99 -7.87 -1.94 -20.05
C CYS A 99 -9.14 -1.58 -20.83
N ILE A 100 -9.22 -0.36 -21.38
CA ILE A 100 -10.23 -0.05 -22.39
C ILE A 100 -9.84 -0.88 -23.63
N HIS A 101 -10.51 -2.01 -23.84
CA HIS A 101 -10.45 -2.71 -25.12
C HIS A 101 -11.20 -1.83 -26.14
N GLY A 102 -10.43 -1.05 -26.90
CA GLY A 102 -10.90 -0.40 -28.13
C GLY A 102 -10.97 -1.38 -29.28
#